data_AF-A0AAN6H9Q8-F1
#
_entry.id   AF-A0AAN6H9Q8-F1
#
_cell.length_a   1.000
_cell.length_b   1.000
_cell.length_c   1.000
_cell.angle_alpha   90.00
_cell.angle_beta   90.00
_cell.angle_gamma   90.00
#
_symmetry.space_group_name_H-M   'P 1'
#
loop_
_entity.id
_entity.type
_entity.pdbx_description
1 polymer ?
#
loop_
_entity_poly.entity_id
_entity_poly.type
_entity_poly.pdbx_seq_one_letter_code
_entity_poly.pdbx_strand_id
1 'polypeptide(L)'
;MDVQSIAGLLQASLDPAQNRQAEQSLKAEEVKPAFSLALLQIVATETLPQTTRLASALFFKNFIRRNWTDEEGNHKLPQDEVATIKSELIGLMVRVPPSIQAQLGDAISVIADSDFWQRWDTLVDDLVLRLTPDNAQVNNGVLQVAHSIFRRWEPLFRSDDLYTEINHVLSKFATPLLQLWQNTDNMIEQSQGMQRC
;
A
#
# COMPACT_ATOMS: atom_id res chain seq x y z
N MET A 1 -4.37 22.77 4.15
CA MET A 1 -5.32 21.85 4.83
C MET A 1 -4.77 21.57 6.23
N ASP A 2 -5.60 21.59 7.27
CA ASP A 2 -5.12 21.36 8.64
C ASP A 2 -5.19 19.86 8.99
N VAL A 3 -4.02 19.23 9.05
CA VAL A 3 -3.84 17.81 9.35
C VAL A 3 -4.35 17.47 10.76
N GLN A 4 -4.23 18.40 11.72
CA GLN A 4 -4.67 18.17 13.09
C GLN A 4 -6.19 18.14 13.18
N SER A 5 -6.87 19.01 12.44
CA SER A 5 -8.33 19.00 12.33
C SER A 5 -8.84 17.66 11.77
N ILE A 6 -8.23 17.15 10.69
CA ILE A 6 -8.61 15.85 10.10
C ILE A 6 -8.33 14.70 11.07
N ALA A 7 -7.18 14.71 11.76
CA ALA A 7 -6.87 13.71 12.79
C ALA A 7 -7.91 13.71 13.93
N GLY A 8 -8.36 14.89 14.36
CA GLY A 8 -9.43 15.03 15.35
C GLY A 8 -10.76 14.47 14.85
N LEU A 9 -11.14 14.73 13.60
CA LEU A 9 -12.33 14.16 12.98
C LEU A 9 -12.25 12.63 12.86
N LEU A 10 -11.09 12.09 12.48
CA LEU A 10 -10.86 10.65 12.43
C LEU A 10 -10.99 10.03 13.82
N GLN A 11 -10.47 10.67 14.85
CA GLN A 11 -10.62 10.19 16.22
C GLN A 11 -12.08 10.21 16.68
N ALA A 12 -12.82 11.29 16.38
CA ALA A 12 -14.25 11.38 16.65
C ALA A 12 -15.07 10.34 15.87
N SER A 13 -14.61 9.92 14.68
CA SER A 13 -15.26 8.87 13.89
C SER A 13 -15.22 7.50 14.57
N LEU A 14 -14.29 7.29 15.50
CA LEU A 14 -14.16 6.06 16.28
C LEU A 14 -15.12 6.01 17.48
N ASP A 15 -15.67 7.15 17.89
CA ASP A 15 -16.66 7.23 18.98
C ASP A 15 -18.07 7.01 18.41
N PRO A 16 -18.81 5.96 18.83
CA PRO A 16 -20.18 5.70 18.37
C PRO A 16 -21.14 6.88 18.53
N ALA A 17 -20.93 7.75 19.53
CA ALA A 17 -21.79 8.90 19.75
C ALA A 17 -21.57 10.02 18.71
N GLN A 18 -20.35 10.14 18.19
CA GLN A 18 -19.93 11.23 17.29
C GLN A 18 -19.69 10.75 15.85
N ASN A 19 -19.68 9.44 15.62
CA ASN A 19 -19.31 8.80 14.36
C ASN A 19 -20.02 9.43 13.13
N ARG A 20 -21.35 9.56 13.15
CA ARG A 20 -22.09 10.09 11.98
C ARG A 20 -21.71 11.53 11.66
N GLN A 21 -21.56 12.38 12.68
CA GLN A 21 -21.22 13.79 12.47
C GLN A 21 -19.77 13.94 11.99
N ALA A 22 -18.87 13.14 12.55
CA ALA A 22 -17.47 13.09 12.14
C ALA A 22 -17.33 12.62 10.68
N GLU A 23 -18.05 11.57 10.28
CA GLU A 23 -18.05 11.08 8.90
C GLU A 23 -18.60 12.10 7.90
N GLN A 24 -19.68 12.83 8.25
CA GLN A 24 -20.21 13.91 7.42
C GLN A 24 -19.18 15.03 7.25
N SER A 25 -18.47 15.39 8.33
CA SER A 25 -17.42 16.40 8.28
C SER A 25 -16.22 15.95 7.45
N LEU A 26 -15.79 14.68 7.59
CA LEU A 26 -14.73 14.10 6.76
C LEU A 26 -15.11 14.10 5.28
N LYS A 27 -16.36 13.82 4.93
CA LYS A 27 -16.84 13.92 3.53
C LYS A 27 -16.81 15.35 3.00
N ALA A 28 -17.02 16.36 3.84
CA ALA A 28 -16.89 17.75 3.42
C ALA A 28 -15.41 18.14 3.21
N GLU A 29 -14.49 17.58 4.00
CA GLU A 29 -13.04 17.75 3.80
C GLU A 29 -12.53 16.98 2.57
N GLU A 30 -13.16 15.84 2.22
CA GLU A 30 -12.77 14.96 1.11
C GLU A 30 -12.71 15.68 -0.26
N VAL A 31 -13.50 16.74 -0.44
CA VAL A 31 -13.57 17.51 -1.70
C VAL A 31 -12.41 18.51 -1.83
N LYS A 32 -11.68 18.78 -0.74
CA LYS A 32 -10.58 19.75 -0.75
C LYS A 32 -9.31 19.13 -1.34
N PRO A 33 -8.47 19.93 -2.02
CA PRO A 33 -7.23 19.42 -2.63
C PRO A 33 -6.25 18.89 -1.58
N ALA A 34 -5.44 17.90 -1.95
CA ALA A 34 -4.45 17.25 -1.09
C ALA A 34 -5.03 16.52 0.15
N PHE A 35 -6.33 16.19 0.14
CA PHE A 35 -6.94 15.39 1.21
C PHE A 35 -6.30 14.01 1.34
N SER A 36 -5.98 13.36 0.22
CA SER A 36 -5.33 12.05 0.24
C SER A 36 -3.93 12.11 0.86
N LEU A 37 -3.17 13.17 0.55
CA LEU A 37 -1.83 13.41 1.10
C LEU A 37 -1.90 13.71 2.61
N ALA A 38 -2.91 14.45 3.06
CA ALA A 38 -3.15 14.67 4.48
C ALA A 38 -3.41 13.36 5.22
N LEU A 39 -4.17 12.42 4.65
CA LEU A 39 -4.35 11.09 5.22
C LEU A 39 -3.02 10.32 5.31
N LEU A 40 -2.22 10.30 4.25
CA LEU A 40 -0.89 9.66 4.29
C LEU A 40 0.03 10.29 5.34
N GLN A 41 -0.02 11.61 5.50
CA GLN A 41 0.73 12.32 6.54
C GLN A 41 0.29 11.92 7.95
N ILE A 42 -1.01 11.75 8.20
CA ILE A 42 -1.53 11.26 9.47
C ILE A 42 -1.04 9.84 9.73
N VAL A 43 -1.09 8.96 8.73
CA VAL A 43 -0.58 7.58 8.83
C VAL A 43 0.91 7.56 9.18
N ALA A 44 1.71 8.46 8.60
CA ALA A 44 3.14 8.61 8.84
C ALA A 44 3.48 9.23 10.22
N THR A 45 2.55 9.95 10.84
CA THR A 45 2.82 10.68 12.09
C THR A 45 2.76 9.72 13.29
N GLU A 46 3.93 9.24 13.72
CA GLU A 46 4.06 8.26 14.82
C GLU A 46 3.62 8.79 16.20
N THR A 47 3.59 10.11 16.38
CA THR A 47 3.12 10.73 17.64
C THR A 47 1.59 10.64 17.80
N LEU A 48 0.84 10.32 16.74
CA LEU A 48 -0.60 10.12 16.81
C LEU A 48 -0.96 8.71 17.29
N PRO A 49 -2.11 8.53 17.96
CA PRO A 49 -2.59 7.22 18.38
C PRO A 49 -2.69 6.24 17.21
N GLN A 50 -2.30 4.98 17.44
CA GLN A 50 -2.34 3.93 16.40
C GLN A 50 -3.75 3.74 15.82
N THR A 51 -4.79 3.91 16.63
CA THR A 51 -6.19 3.84 16.20
C THR A 51 -6.55 4.93 15.20
N THR A 52 -6.10 6.18 15.44
CA THR A 52 -6.29 7.31 14.50
C THR A 52 -5.52 7.08 13.21
N ARG A 53 -4.27 6.59 13.30
CA ARG A 53 -3.45 6.25 12.12
C ARG A 53 -4.09 5.13 11.29
N LEU A 54 -4.63 4.10 11.94
CA LEU A 54 -5.35 3.01 11.28
C LEU A 54 -6.65 3.51 10.62
N ALA A 55 -7.43 4.35 11.31
CA ALA A 55 -8.61 4.99 10.74
C ALA A 55 -8.25 5.81 9.50
N SER A 56 -7.15 6.57 9.55
CA SER A 56 -6.64 7.33 8.41
C SER A 56 -6.30 6.43 7.22
N ALA A 57 -5.60 5.32 7.44
CA ALA A 57 -5.28 4.36 6.37
C ALA A 57 -6.53 3.70 5.77
N LEU A 58 -7.54 3.38 6.60
CA LEU A 58 -8.83 2.88 6.14
C LEU A 58 -9.57 3.91 5.28
N PHE A 59 -9.61 5.17 5.72
CA PHE A 59 -10.20 6.26 4.96
C PHE A 59 -9.45 6.48 3.65
N PHE A 60 -8.11 6.44 3.67
CA PHE A 60 -7.28 6.58 2.47
C PHE A 60 -7.59 5.48 1.46
N LYS A 61 -7.59 4.21 1.88
CA LYS A 61 -7.95 3.08 1.00
C LYS A 61 -9.32 3.31 0.35
N ASN A 62 -10.32 3.66 1.15
CA ASN A 62 -11.68 3.87 0.68
C ASN A 62 -11.78 5.09 -0.25
N PHE A 63 -11.01 6.14 0.01
CA PHE A 63 -10.90 7.31 -0.84
C PHE A 63 -10.33 6.94 -2.22
N ILE A 64 -9.19 6.24 -2.25
CA ILE A 64 -8.55 5.77 -3.49
C ILE A 64 -9.53 4.92 -4.31
N ARG A 65 -10.22 3.96 -3.68
CA ARG A 65 -11.22 3.13 -4.37
C ARG A 65 -12.33 3.94 -5.05
N ARG A 66 -12.70 5.11 -4.53
CA ARG A 66 -13.77 5.95 -5.11
C ARG A 66 -13.25 7.04 -6.06
N ASN A 67 -12.03 7.50 -5.84
CA ASN A 67 -11.52 8.75 -6.42
C ASN A 67 -10.19 8.56 -7.17
N TRP A 68 -9.74 7.33 -7.46
CA TRP A 68 -8.53 7.13 -8.25
C TRP A 68 -8.78 7.37 -9.75
N THR A 69 -9.67 6.58 -10.35
CA THR A 69 -10.02 6.67 -11.78
C THR A 69 -11.53 6.86 -11.99
N ASP A 70 -11.90 7.46 -13.12
CA ASP A 70 -13.27 7.50 -13.63
C ASP A 70 -13.60 6.24 -14.47
N GLU A 71 -14.82 6.19 -15.04
CA GLU A 71 -15.28 5.08 -15.89
C GLU A 71 -14.49 4.96 -17.21
N GLU A 72 -13.84 6.03 -17.64
CA GLU A 72 -13.00 6.07 -18.84
C GLU A 72 -11.53 5.71 -18.53
N GLY A 73 -11.19 5.54 -17.25
CA GLY A 73 -9.85 5.24 -16.77
C GLY A 73 -8.94 6.47 -16.65
N ASN A 74 -9.47 7.69 -16.68
CA ASN A 74 -8.70 8.91 -16.39
C ASN A 74 -8.55 9.10 -14.88
N HIS A 75 -7.42 9.66 -14.44
CA HIS A 75 -7.24 10.00 -13.02
C HIS A 75 -8.18 11.12 -12.60
N LYS A 76 -8.91 10.92 -11.50
CA LYS A 76 -9.79 11.95 -10.92
C LYS A 76 -9.01 12.94 -10.03
N LEU A 77 -7.82 12.55 -9.58
CA LEU A 77 -6.93 13.39 -8.77
C LEU A 77 -5.96 14.18 -9.67
N PRO A 78 -5.49 15.34 -9.20
CA PRO A 78 -4.39 16.07 -9.85
C PRO A 78 -3.16 15.18 -10.07
N GLN A 79 -2.47 15.36 -11.20
CA GLN A 79 -1.36 14.48 -11.59
C GLN A 79 -0.16 14.54 -10.62
N ASP A 80 0.08 15.70 -10.01
CA ASP A 80 1.07 15.91 -8.95
C ASP A 80 0.72 15.12 -7.68
N GLU A 81 -0.56 15.09 -7.31
CA GLU A 81 -1.07 14.30 -6.19
C GLU A 81 -0.92 12.80 -6.47
N VAL A 82 -1.28 12.34 -7.68
CA VAL A 82 -1.10 10.95 -8.14
C VAL A 82 0.37 10.54 -8.06
N ALA A 83 1.27 11.35 -8.60
CA ALA A 83 2.71 11.06 -8.61
C ALA A 83 3.27 10.97 -7.18
N THR A 84 2.87 11.89 -6.31
CA THR A 84 3.29 11.90 -4.89
C THR A 84 2.79 10.68 -4.13
N ILE A 85 1.54 10.26 -4.37
CA ILE A 85 1.00 9.04 -3.74
C ILE A 85 1.83 7.83 -4.17
N LYS A 86 2.12 7.67 -5.47
CA LYS A 86 2.91 6.54 -5.97
C LYS A 86 4.31 6.50 -5.39
N SER A 87 4.99 7.64 -5.26
CA SER A 87 6.37 7.69 -4.74
C SER A 87 6.46 7.40 -3.24
N GLU A 88 5.50 7.87 -2.45
CA GLU A 88 5.56 7.77 -0.99
C GLU A 88 4.94 6.48 -0.43
N LEU A 89 3.91 5.94 -1.09
CA LEU A 89 3.05 4.89 -0.54
C LEU A 89 3.80 3.59 -0.19
N ILE A 90 4.71 3.14 -1.07
CA ILE A 90 5.52 1.93 -0.85
C ILE A 90 6.50 2.14 0.33
N GLY A 91 7.14 3.31 0.39
CA GLY A 91 8.05 3.66 1.48
C GLY A 91 7.34 3.73 2.83
N LEU A 92 6.15 4.31 2.86
CA LEU A 92 5.32 4.40 4.06
C LEU A 92 4.85 3.02 4.52
N MET A 93 4.36 2.18 3.61
CA MET A 93 3.89 0.83 3.89
C MET A 93 4.93 -0.04 4.63
N VAL A 94 6.21 0.12 4.30
CA VAL A 94 7.29 -0.66 4.90
C VAL A 94 7.63 -0.21 6.33
N ARG A 95 7.28 1.03 6.70
CA ARG A 95 7.61 1.63 8.00
C ARG A 95 6.49 1.51 9.04
N VAL A 96 5.27 1.22 8.61
CA VAL A 96 4.10 1.17 9.49
C VAL A 96 3.87 -0.21 10.10
N PRO A 97 3.16 -0.32 11.25
CA PRO A 97 2.82 -1.61 11.85
C PRO A 97 1.94 -2.49 10.94
N PRO A 98 1.92 -3.83 11.13
CA PRO A 98 1.23 -4.77 10.24
C PRO A 98 -0.26 -4.46 9.99
N SER A 99 -0.98 -3.95 10.99
CA SER A 99 -2.40 -3.63 10.85
C SER A 99 -2.66 -2.48 9.87
N ILE A 100 -1.77 -1.49 9.83
CA ILE A 100 -1.83 -0.35 8.91
C ILE A 100 -1.25 -0.75 7.56
N GLN A 101 -0.17 -1.53 7.57
CA GLN A 101 0.48 -2.08 6.38
C GLN A 101 -0.52 -2.80 5.48
N ALA A 102 -1.40 -3.64 6.04
CA ALA A 102 -2.45 -4.32 5.27
C ALA A 102 -3.41 -3.34 4.56
N GLN A 103 -3.78 -2.23 5.21
CA GLN A 103 -4.68 -1.24 4.60
C GLN A 103 -4.01 -0.46 3.46
N LEU A 104 -2.72 -0.14 3.61
CA LEU A 104 -1.94 0.49 2.54
C LEU A 104 -1.69 -0.49 1.38
N GLY A 105 -1.44 -1.76 1.68
CA GLY A 105 -1.28 -2.81 0.67
C GLY A 105 -2.53 -3.02 -0.19
N ASP A 106 -3.71 -3.01 0.44
CA ASP A 106 -4.98 -3.01 -0.30
C ASP A 106 -5.10 -1.76 -1.20
N ALA A 107 -4.73 -0.58 -0.69
CA ALA A 107 -4.78 0.66 -1.47
C ALA A 107 -3.83 0.62 -2.68
N ILE A 108 -2.61 0.10 -2.51
CA ILE A 108 -1.66 -0.14 -3.60
C ILE A 108 -2.28 -1.08 -4.64
N SER A 109 -2.93 -2.15 -4.19
CA SER A 109 -3.58 -3.12 -5.09
C SER A 109 -4.67 -2.45 -5.94
N VAL A 110 -5.50 -1.60 -5.33
CA VAL A 110 -6.54 -0.82 -6.03
C VAL A 110 -5.93 0.15 -7.06
N ILE A 111 -4.82 0.80 -6.74
CA ILE A 111 -4.12 1.67 -7.70
C ILE A 111 -3.55 0.83 -8.86
N ALA A 112 -2.90 -0.29 -8.53
CA ALA A 112 -2.32 -1.21 -9.49
C ALA A 112 -3.37 -1.79 -10.45
N ASP A 113 -4.63 -1.94 -10.03
CA ASP A 113 -5.69 -2.44 -10.89
C ASP A 113 -5.86 -1.60 -12.18
N SER A 114 -5.63 -0.30 -12.11
CA SER A 114 -5.78 0.63 -13.24
C SER A 114 -4.45 1.09 -13.84
N ASP A 115 -3.42 1.25 -13.02
CA ASP A 115 -2.17 1.87 -13.44
C ASP A 115 -1.05 0.86 -13.75
N PHE A 116 -1.17 -0.38 -13.26
CA PHE A 116 -0.17 -1.41 -13.52
C PHE A 116 -0.38 -2.03 -14.91
N TRP A 117 0.64 -2.18 -15.75
CA TRP A 117 2.08 -1.95 -15.51
C TRP A 117 2.65 -0.72 -16.22
N GLN A 118 1.88 -0.05 -17.09
CA GLN A 118 2.40 1.03 -17.95
C GLN A 118 2.39 2.41 -17.29
N ARG A 119 1.39 2.72 -16.45
CA ARG A 119 1.28 4.02 -15.76
C ARG A 119 1.96 4.03 -14.40
N TRP A 120 2.46 2.89 -13.95
CA TRP A 120 3.24 2.72 -12.73
C TRP A 120 4.27 1.60 -12.90
N ASP A 121 5.22 1.83 -13.80
CA ASP A 121 6.27 0.89 -14.19
C ASP A 121 7.35 0.67 -13.12
N THR A 122 7.53 1.64 -12.22
CA THR A 122 8.49 1.54 -11.10
C THR A 122 8.01 0.64 -9.97
N LEU A 123 6.72 0.26 -9.92
CA LEU A 123 6.13 -0.43 -8.77
C LEU A 123 6.89 -1.72 -8.41
N VAL A 124 7.28 -2.52 -9.40
CA VAL A 124 8.00 -3.78 -9.15
C VAL A 124 9.41 -3.50 -8.64
N ASP A 125 10.11 -2.52 -9.23
CA ASP A 125 11.45 -2.15 -8.79
C ASP A 125 11.43 -1.61 -7.36
N ASP A 126 10.44 -0.78 -7.04
CA ASP A 126 10.23 -0.23 -5.70
C ASP A 126 9.94 -1.32 -4.67
N LEU A 127 9.15 -2.34 -5.02
CA LEU A 127 8.92 -3.51 -4.14
C LEU A 127 10.20 -4.31 -3.94
N VAL A 128 10.94 -4.61 -5.01
CA VAL A 128 12.21 -5.36 -4.95
C VAL A 128 13.25 -4.65 -4.10
N LEU A 129 13.37 -3.31 -4.22
CA LEU A 129 14.31 -2.51 -3.44
C LEU A 129 14.04 -2.54 -1.92
N ARG A 130 12.83 -2.96 -1.51
CA ARG A 130 12.46 -3.10 -0.09
C ARG A 130 12.73 -4.49 0.46
N LEU A 131 12.98 -5.48 -0.40
CA LEU A 131 13.36 -6.81 0.05
C LEU A 131 14.79 -6.78 0.58
N THR A 132 14.96 -7.24 1.81
CA THR A 132 16.26 -7.24 2.52
C THR A 132 16.48 -8.59 3.20
N PRO A 133 17.68 -9.15 3.21
CA PRO A 133 17.91 -10.49 3.79
C PRO A 133 17.69 -10.55 5.30
N ASP A 134 17.77 -9.41 5.99
CA ASP A 134 17.80 -9.30 7.46
C ASP A 134 16.46 -8.88 8.08
N ASN A 135 15.45 -8.49 7.29
CA ASN A 135 14.19 -7.98 7.82
C ASN A 135 12.95 -8.76 7.32
N ALA A 136 12.69 -9.90 7.96
CA ALA A 136 11.54 -10.75 7.63
C ALA A 136 10.17 -10.03 7.76
N GLN A 137 10.02 -9.08 8.70
CA GLN A 137 8.78 -8.34 8.88
C GLN A 137 8.48 -7.45 7.66
N VAL A 138 9.47 -6.70 7.19
CA VAL A 138 9.36 -5.88 5.99
C VAL A 138 9.13 -6.75 4.76
N ASN A 139 9.90 -7.83 4.59
CA ASN A 139 9.76 -8.74 3.47
C ASN A 139 8.34 -9.32 3.39
N ASN A 140 7.77 -9.75 4.52
CA ASN A 140 6.42 -10.28 4.55
C ASN A 140 5.39 -9.26 4.06
N GLY A 141 5.51 -8.00 4.46
CA GLY A 141 4.63 -6.93 3.98
C GLY A 141 4.75 -6.68 2.48
N VAL A 142 5.98 -6.61 1.97
CA VAL A 142 6.26 -6.45 0.53
C VAL A 142 5.69 -7.62 -0.27
N LEU A 143 5.94 -8.85 0.19
CA LEU A 143 5.43 -10.07 -0.44
C LEU A 143 3.91 -10.16 -0.42
N GLN A 144 3.26 -9.70 0.66
CA GLN A 144 1.79 -9.64 0.72
C GLN A 144 1.21 -8.70 -0.35
N VAL A 145 1.82 -7.54 -0.56
CA VAL A 145 1.38 -6.61 -1.62
C VAL A 145 1.66 -7.16 -3.01
N ALA A 146 2.87 -7.67 -3.23
CA ALA A 146 3.22 -8.34 -4.48
C ALA A 146 2.21 -9.45 -4.81
N HIS A 147 1.88 -10.30 -3.82
CA HIS A 147 0.88 -11.36 -3.95
C HIS A 147 -0.51 -10.81 -4.31
N SER A 148 -0.98 -9.75 -3.64
CA SER A 148 -2.28 -9.15 -3.96
C SER A 148 -2.36 -8.62 -5.39
N ILE A 149 -1.28 -8.04 -5.91
CA ILE A 149 -1.19 -7.59 -7.31
C ILE A 149 -1.20 -8.80 -8.26
N PHE A 150 -0.36 -9.81 -8.00
CA PHE A 150 -0.18 -10.94 -8.91
C PHE A 150 -1.36 -11.92 -8.92
N ARG A 151 -2.10 -12.02 -7.81
CA ARG A 151 -3.32 -12.85 -7.75
C ARG A 151 -4.40 -12.43 -8.74
N ARG A 152 -4.39 -11.18 -9.21
CA ARG A 152 -5.27 -10.70 -10.27
C ARG A 152 -5.18 -11.55 -11.54
N TRP A 153 -4.03 -12.18 -11.80
CA TRP A 153 -3.81 -12.99 -12.99
C TRP A 153 -4.50 -14.35 -12.95
N GLU A 154 -4.81 -14.88 -11.76
CA GLU A 154 -5.37 -16.22 -11.57
C GLU A 154 -6.70 -16.45 -12.34
N PRO A 155 -7.70 -15.55 -12.31
CA PRO A 155 -8.93 -15.72 -13.07
C PRO A 155 -8.83 -15.32 -14.56
N LEU A 156 -7.72 -14.71 -15.00
CA LEU A 156 -7.63 -14.15 -16.36
C LEU A 156 -7.31 -15.24 -17.39
N PHE A 157 -7.97 -15.16 -18.54
CA PHE A 157 -7.62 -16.00 -19.67
C PHE A 157 -6.28 -15.56 -20.27
N ARG A 158 -5.56 -16.52 -20.85
CA ARG A 158 -4.32 -16.26 -21.58
C ARG A 158 -4.56 -15.22 -22.69
N SER A 159 -3.76 -14.16 -22.65
CA SER A 159 -3.63 -13.16 -23.71
C SER A 159 -2.18 -12.70 -23.83
N ASP A 160 -1.81 -12.11 -24.97
CA ASP A 160 -0.46 -11.58 -25.18
C ASP A 160 -0.16 -10.41 -24.25
N ASP A 161 -1.15 -9.58 -23.94
CA ASP A 161 -1.04 -8.47 -22.99
C ASP A 161 -0.73 -8.97 -21.58
N LEU A 162 -1.45 -10.00 -21.11
CA LEU A 162 -1.21 -10.61 -19.80
C LEU A 162 0.19 -11.22 -19.72
N TYR A 163 0.63 -11.92 -20.78
CA TYR A 163 1.96 -12.53 -20.80
C TYR A 163 3.07 -11.49 -20.87
N THR A 164 2.84 -10.36 -21.53
CA THR A 164 3.77 -9.23 -21.53
C THR A 164 3.94 -8.64 -20.14
N GLU A 165 2.84 -8.45 -19.40
CA GLU A 165 2.85 -8.01 -18.00
C GLU A 165 3.59 -9.02 -17.10
N ILE A 166 3.27 -10.32 -17.21
CA ILE A 166 3.92 -11.38 -16.42
C ILE A 166 5.43 -11.43 -16.71
N ASN A 167 5.84 -11.38 -17.98
CA ASN A 167 7.25 -11.38 -18.36
C ASN A 167 7.98 -10.15 -17.83
N HIS A 168 7.34 -8.98 -17.82
CA HIS A 168 7.88 -7.77 -17.20
C HIS A 168 8.16 -8.00 -15.71
N VAL A 169 7.18 -8.51 -14.97
CA VAL A 169 7.36 -8.82 -13.54
C VAL A 169 8.45 -9.85 -13.32
N LEU A 170 8.44 -10.97 -14.06
CA LEU A 170 9.43 -12.04 -13.90
C LEU A 170 10.85 -11.54 -14.15
N SER A 171 11.06 -10.65 -15.13
CA SER A 171 12.38 -10.10 -15.44
C SER A 171 13.01 -9.32 -14.27
N LYS A 172 12.19 -8.76 -13.38
CA LYS A 172 12.60 -7.93 -12.24
C LYS A 172 12.52 -8.66 -10.90
N PHE A 173 11.46 -9.44 -10.69
CA PHE A 173 11.09 -10.01 -9.39
C PHE A 173 11.63 -11.43 -9.16
N ALA A 174 11.89 -12.20 -10.23
CA ALA A 174 12.25 -13.62 -10.08
C ALA A 174 13.59 -13.82 -9.35
N THR A 175 14.64 -13.10 -9.73
CA THR A 175 15.96 -13.22 -9.10
C THR A 175 15.97 -12.78 -7.64
N PRO A 176 15.45 -11.59 -7.27
CA PRO A 176 15.35 -11.16 -5.87
C PRO A 176 14.52 -12.13 -5.01
N LEU A 177 13.41 -12.65 -5.54
CA LEU A 177 12.57 -13.60 -4.82
C LEU A 177 13.33 -14.92 -4.55
N LEU A 178 14.06 -15.44 -5.55
CA LEU A 178 14.87 -16.64 -5.38
C LEU A 178 15.99 -16.44 -4.35
N GLN A 179 16.67 -15.30 -4.39
CA GLN A 179 17.72 -14.95 -3.41
C GLN A 179 17.14 -14.87 -2.00
N LEU A 180 15.98 -14.23 -1.84
CA LEU A 180 15.29 -14.16 -0.55
C LEU A 180 14.92 -15.54 -0.03
N TRP A 181 14.42 -16.41 -0.90
CA TRP A 181 14.07 -17.79 -0.56
C TRP A 181 15.31 -18.60 -0.09
N GLN A 182 16.41 -18.54 -0.84
CA GLN A 182 17.68 -19.18 -0.45
C GLN A 182 18.22 -18.66 0.89
N ASN A 183 18.13 -17.34 1.11
CA ASN A 183 18.55 -16.74 2.38
C ASN A 183 17.69 -17.22 3.55
N THR A 184 16.38 -17.33 3.34
CA THR A 184 15.44 -17.82 4.36
C THR A 184 15.74 -19.27 4.72
N ASP A 185 16.03 -20.11 3.73
CA ASP A 185 16.41 -21.52 3.93
C ASP A 185 17.70 -21.65 4.75
N ASN A 186 18.74 -20.91 4.37
CA ASN A 186 20.01 -20.86 5.12
C ASN A 186 19.82 -20.42 6.58
N MET A 187 18.95 -19.44 6.85
CA MET A 187 18.64 -18.98 8.21
C MET A 187 17.94 -20.07 9.03
N ILE A 188 17.04 -20.84 8.41
CA ILE A 188 16.37 -21.97 9.05
C ILE A 188 17.39 -23.05 9.42
N GLU A 189 18.27 -23.43 8.50
CA GLU A 189 19.33 -24.42 8.75
C GLU A 189 20.24 -24.01 9.91
N GLN A 190 20.69 -22.74 9.94
CA GLN A 190 21.52 -22.20 11.01
C GLN A 190 20.79 -22.21 12.37
N SER A 191 19.49 -21.91 12.38
CA SER A 191 18.69 -21.93 13.61
C SER A 191 18.53 -23.35 14.18
N GLN A 192 18.40 -24.36 13.32
CA GLN A 192 18.33 -25.77 13.71
C GLN A 192 19.67 -26.30 14.23
N GLY A 193 20.79 -25.83 13.66
CA GLY A 193 22.13 -26.15 14.15
C GLY A 193 22.40 -25.61 15.56
N MET A 194 21.94 -24.40 15.86
CA MET A 194 22.11 -23.77 17.19
C MET A 194 21.24 -24.39 18.30
N GLN A 195 20.09 -24.99 17.97
CA GLN A 195 19.24 -25.68 18.96
C GLN A 195 19.73 -27.09 19.33
N ARG A 196 20.73 -27.62 18.62
CA ARG A 196 21.30 -28.96 18.84
C ARG A 196 22.62 -28.94 19.63
N CYS A 197 23.11 -27.75 20.02
CA CYS A 197 24.24 -27.55 20.92
C CYS A 197 23.76 -27.03 22.27
#